data_AF-A0A920ABX8-F1
#
_entry.id   AF-A0A920ABX8-F1
#
_cell.length_a   1.000
_cell.length_b   1.000
_cell.length_c   1.000
_cell.angle_alpha   90.00
_cell.angle_beta   90.00
_cell.angle_gamma   90.00
#
_symmetry.space_group_name_H-M   'P 1'
#
loop_
_entity.id
_entity.type
_entity.pdbx_description
1 polymer ?
#
loop_
_entity_poly.entity_id
_entity_poly.type
_entity_poly.pdbx_seq_one_letter_code
_entity_poly.pdbx_strand_id
1 'polypeptide(L)'
;MFDSYGDGGGSVTVGGVTATNSGSSSATSVCVDLSACNAVDYESTDFWPDENSWSITDASGAVLAEGANADGLFGGCVSGCSDESAENYNADADIVDDSLCEYLLIVEGCMDASACNYNAEANTDAECTYAEAGFDCAGNEIACADTDNGATDPYGDGCAAYNNFPGWCGNYNDDDFISEEMCCVCGGGDSYIVVYGCTDESAENYNVDANTDDGLCEYALVQGCMDASACNYDAQAEQDNGSCTFAPEGFDCDGNCLSGDAVTINMFDSYGDGGGSVTVGGVTATNSGSSSATVVCVDLSACNAVDYEATDAWSYENSWSITDASGIELASVQMQMVNLETV
;
A
#
# COMPACT_ATOMS: atom_id res chain seq x y z
N MET A 1 -61.75 53.34 3.91
CA MET A 1 -61.10 53.92 5.10
C MET A 1 -61.94 53.63 6.32
N PHE A 2 -61.31 53.22 7.39
CA PHE A 2 -61.92 52.94 8.68
C PHE A 2 -61.08 53.59 9.78
N ASP A 3 -61.77 54.10 10.79
CA ASP A 3 -61.21 54.61 12.03
C ASP A 3 -61.95 53.91 13.17
N SER A 4 -61.20 53.27 14.06
CA SER A 4 -61.73 52.41 15.11
C SER A 4 -62.55 53.16 16.18
N TYR A 5 -62.30 54.45 16.40
CA TYR A 5 -62.93 55.26 17.45
C TYR A 5 -63.79 56.41 16.88
N GLY A 6 -63.65 56.70 15.59
CA GLY A 6 -64.47 57.62 14.83
C GLY A 6 -64.34 59.08 15.27
N ASP A 7 -63.24 59.44 15.90
CA ASP A 7 -62.92 60.80 16.36
C ASP A 7 -61.97 61.54 15.39
N GLY A 8 -61.56 60.91 14.29
CA GLY A 8 -60.87 61.55 13.19
C GLY A 8 -60.74 60.63 11.98
N GLY A 9 -59.53 60.45 11.49
CA GLY A 9 -59.24 59.44 10.49
C GLY A 9 -57.91 59.67 9.76
N GLY A 10 -57.83 59.04 8.59
CA GLY A 10 -56.78 59.25 7.60
C GLY A 10 -57.36 59.52 6.22
N SER A 11 -56.47 59.86 5.28
CA SER A 11 -56.76 59.89 3.86
C SER A 11 -55.99 58.81 3.13
N VAL A 12 -56.64 58.18 2.15
CA VAL A 12 -55.99 57.31 1.17
C VAL A 12 -56.17 57.88 -0.21
N THR A 13 -55.08 57.99 -0.95
CA THR A 13 -55.06 58.43 -2.34
C THR A 13 -54.63 57.28 -3.25
N VAL A 14 -55.39 57.05 -4.31
CA VAL A 14 -55.11 56.04 -5.34
C VAL A 14 -55.41 56.65 -6.69
N GLY A 15 -54.49 56.58 -7.65
CA GLY A 15 -54.71 57.09 -9.01
C GLY A 15 -55.12 58.57 -9.07
N GLY A 16 -54.68 59.38 -8.09
CA GLY A 16 -55.04 60.79 -7.95
C GLY A 16 -56.43 61.07 -7.34
N VAL A 17 -57.15 60.05 -6.87
CA VAL A 17 -58.43 60.18 -6.16
C VAL A 17 -58.23 59.91 -4.68
N THR A 18 -58.62 60.87 -3.84
CA THR A 18 -58.46 60.80 -2.37
C THR A 18 -59.78 60.51 -1.68
N ALA A 19 -59.78 59.52 -0.79
CA ALA A 19 -60.83 59.30 0.22
C ALA A 19 -60.33 59.78 1.58
N THR A 20 -60.98 60.79 2.15
CA THR A 20 -60.71 61.26 3.53
C THR A 20 -61.79 60.75 4.47
N ASN A 21 -61.40 60.27 5.64
CA ASN A 21 -62.30 59.91 6.74
C ASN A 21 -62.17 60.91 7.90
N SER A 22 -63.30 61.31 8.47
CA SER A 22 -63.37 62.25 9.61
C SER A 22 -64.41 61.78 10.65
N GLY A 23 -64.57 60.46 10.75
CA GLY A 23 -65.59 59.72 11.50
C GLY A 23 -65.24 58.23 11.45
N SER A 24 -66.16 57.29 11.71
CA SER A 24 -65.78 55.87 11.81
C SER A 24 -65.40 55.18 10.48
N SER A 25 -65.93 55.62 9.33
CA SER A 25 -65.55 55.08 8.03
C SER A 25 -65.95 55.99 6.87
N SER A 26 -65.20 55.89 5.77
CA SER A 26 -65.45 56.61 4.52
C SER A 26 -65.01 55.76 3.32
N ALA A 27 -65.74 55.89 2.21
CA ALA A 27 -65.46 55.16 0.97
C ALA A 27 -65.70 56.06 -0.25
N THR A 28 -64.86 55.89 -1.26
CA THR A 28 -65.01 56.48 -2.59
C THR A 28 -64.68 55.43 -3.64
N SER A 29 -64.99 55.71 -4.90
CA SER A 29 -64.64 54.83 -6.03
C SER A 29 -63.65 55.52 -6.94
N VAL A 30 -62.69 54.75 -7.44
CA VAL A 30 -61.67 55.18 -8.40
C VAL A 30 -61.58 54.14 -9.51
N CYS A 31 -61.27 54.59 -10.74
CA CYS A 31 -60.97 53.71 -11.85
C CYS A 31 -59.45 53.68 -12.03
N VAL A 32 -58.84 52.51 -11.89
CA VAL A 32 -57.41 52.28 -12.13
C VAL A 32 -57.21 51.06 -13.02
N ASP A 33 -56.06 50.99 -13.69
CA ASP A 33 -55.65 49.81 -14.44
C ASP A 33 -55.06 48.78 -13.48
N LEU A 34 -55.79 47.68 -13.25
CA LEU A 34 -55.35 46.62 -12.36
C LEU A 34 -54.23 45.75 -12.95
N SER A 35 -53.89 45.92 -14.23
CA SER A 35 -52.71 45.27 -14.82
C SER A 35 -51.40 46.01 -14.52
N ALA A 36 -51.47 47.26 -14.06
CA ALA A 36 -50.32 48.04 -13.57
C ALA A 36 -50.21 47.96 -12.04
N CYS A 37 -49.03 48.28 -11.49
CA CYS A 37 -48.87 48.49 -10.06
C CYS A 37 -49.43 49.86 -9.66
N ASN A 38 -50.37 49.86 -8.72
CA ASN A 38 -51.01 51.08 -8.25
C ASN A 38 -50.60 51.36 -6.81
N ALA A 39 -50.05 52.55 -6.58
CA ALA A 39 -49.76 53.03 -5.25
C ALA A 39 -51.02 53.45 -4.49
N VAL A 40 -50.99 53.16 -3.19
CA VAL A 40 -51.94 53.59 -2.19
C VAL A 40 -51.16 54.47 -1.23
N ASP A 41 -51.36 55.78 -1.35
CA ASP A 41 -50.69 56.75 -0.47
C ASP A 41 -51.60 57.02 0.73
N TYR A 42 -51.16 56.65 1.93
CA TYR A 42 -51.85 56.92 3.18
C TYR A 42 -51.25 58.15 3.86
N GLU A 43 -52.12 59.06 4.30
CA GLU A 43 -51.73 60.17 5.16
C GLU A 43 -52.63 60.20 6.40
N SER A 44 -52.01 60.34 7.57
CA SER A 44 -52.76 60.61 8.80
C SER A 44 -53.35 62.01 8.76
N THR A 45 -54.63 62.13 9.07
CA THR A 45 -55.28 63.45 9.17
C THR A 45 -55.52 63.88 10.63
N ASP A 46 -55.13 63.03 11.58
CA ASP A 46 -55.20 63.30 13.02
C ASP A 46 -53.97 62.78 13.80
N PHE A 47 -54.09 62.78 15.13
CA PHE A 47 -53.02 62.44 16.08
C PHE A 47 -52.84 60.94 16.36
N TRP A 48 -53.76 60.08 15.94
CA TRP A 48 -53.77 58.65 16.32
C TRP A 48 -53.81 57.75 15.08
N PRO A 49 -52.77 57.79 14.22
CA PRO A 49 -52.76 57.07 12.96
C PRO A 49 -52.97 55.56 13.12
N ASP A 50 -52.51 54.95 14.21
CA ASP A 50 -52.61 53.49 14.44
C ASP A 50 -54.06 52.97 14.55
N GLU A 51 -55.05 53.87 14.72
CA GLU A 51 -56.47 53.52 14.77
C GLU A 51 -57.11 53.41 13.37
N ASN A 52 -56.36 53.84 12.35
CA ASN A 52 -56.77 53.86 10.96
C ASN A 52 -56.43 52.56 10.23
N SER A 53 -57.33 52.17 9.34
CA SER A 53 -57.08 51.13 8.36
C SER A 53 -57.82 51.42 7.06
N TRP A 54 -57.41 50.75 6.00
CA TRP A 54 -57.98 50.91 4.68
C TRP A 54 -58.08 49.57 3.97
N SER A 55 -59.04 49.48 3.06
CA SER A 55 -59.18 48.37 2.13
C SER A 55 -59.61 48.92 0.78
N ILE A 56 -59.09 48.31 -0.27
CA ILE A 56 -59.48 48.51 -1.64
C ILE A 56 -60.23 47.26 -2.06
N THR A 57 -61.44 47.42 -2.60
CA THR A 57 -62.25 46.30 -3.09
C THR A 57 -62.60 46.49 -4.55
N ASP A 58 -62.73 45.38 -5.28
CA ASP A 58 -63.27 45.40 -6.63
C ASP A 58 -64.80 45.53 -6.64
N ALA A 59 -65.39 45.62 -7.84
CA ALA A 59 -66.84 45.75 -8.01
C ALA A 59 -67.64 44.50 -7.54
N SER A 60 -66.98 43.36 -7.34
CA SER A 60 -67.59 42.15 -6.77
C SER A 60 -67.55 42.13 -5.24
N GLY A 61 -66.78 43.05 -4.63
CA GLY A 61 -66.54 43.13 -3.19
C GLY A 61 -65.32 42.33 -2.72
N ALA A 62 -64.50 41.80 -3.64
CA ALA A 62 -63.25 41.14 -3.27
C ALA A 62 -62.21 42.18 -2.86
N VAL A 63 -61.50 41.96 -1.75
CA VAL A 63 -60.42 42.83 -1.29
C VAL A 63 -59.20 42.64 -2.17
N LEU A 64 -58.74 43.72 -2.80
CA LEU A 64 -57.55 43.75 -3.66
C LEU A 64 -56.28 44.12 -2.88
N ALA A 65 -56.42 44.96 -1.85
CA ALA A 65 -55.39 45.26 -0.87
C ALA A 65 -56.03 45.85 0.39
N GLU A 66 -55.35 45.70 1.52
CA GLU A 66 -55.71 46.32 2.78
C GLU A 66 -54.45 46.69 3.55
N GLY A 67 -54.55 47.69 4.40
CA GLY A 67 -53.44 48.19 5.18
C GLY A 67 -53.93 48.90 6.43
N ALA A 68 -53.03 49.07 7.40
CA ALA A 68 -53.27 49.88 8.58
C ALA A 68 -52.99 51.36 8.24
N ASN A 69 -52.01 51.96 8.91
CA ASN A 69 -51.62 53.35 8.80
C ASN A 69 -50.35 53.55 7.96
N ALA A 70 -50.23 52.78 6.89
CA ALA A 70 -49.09 52.81 5.99
C ALA A 70 -49.56 52.81 4.53
N ASP A 71 -48.67 53.27 3.66
CA ASP A 71 -48.82 53.15 2.22
C ASP A 71 -48.90 51.67 1.80
N GLY A 72 -49.41 51.42 0.61
CA GLY A 72 -49.50 50.08 0.06
C GLY A 72 -49.46 50.08 -1.46
N LEU A 73 -49.48 48.87 -2.02
CA LEU A 73 -49.49 48.65 -3.46
C LEU A 73 -50.57 47.62 -3.80
N PHE A 74 -51.22 47.76 -4.96
CA PHE A 74 -52.18 46.77 -5.46
C PHE A 74 -52.27 46.77 -6.98
N GLY A 75 -52.81 45.68 -7.55
CA GLY A 75 -52.83 45.46 -9.00
C GLY A 75 -51.68 44.57 -9.45
N GLY A 76 -51.15 44.82 -10.65
CA GLY A 76 -50.14 43.99 -11.32
C GLY A 76 -48.71 44.20 -10.84
N CYS A 77 -48.50 44.48 -9.55
CA CYS A 77 -47.17 44.76 -9.00
C CYS A 77 -46.22 43.58 -9.15
N VAL A 78 -45.02 43.86 -9.66
CA VAL A 78 -43.98 42.86 -9.85
C VAL A 78 -43.00 42.92 -8.69
N SER A 79 -42.90 41.84 -7.93
CA SER A 79 -41.82 41.66 -6.96
C SER A 79 -40.59 41.09 -7.67
N GLY A 80 -39.39 41.59 -7.33
CA GLY A 80 -38.15 41.13 -7.95
C GLY A 80 -36.89 41.62 -7.26
N CYS A 81 -35.76 41.02 -7.66
CA CYS A 81 -34.42 41.39 -7.23
C CYS A 81 -33.98 42.71 -7.88
N SER A 82 -33.36 43.60 -7.10
CA SER A 82 -32.84 44.89 -7.62
C SER A 82 -31.32 44.91 -7.84
N ASP A 83 -30.60 43.85 -7.49
CA ASP A 83 -29.15 43.74 -7.69
C ASP A 83 -28.81 43.40 -9.15
N GLU A 84 -28.16 44.33 -9.86
CA GLU A 84 -27.73 44.17 -11.27
C GLU A 84 -26.75 43.00 -11.51
N SER A 85 -26.16 42.44 -10.44
CA SER A 85 -25.26 41.29 -10.50
C SER A 85 -25.93 39.94 -10.30
N ALA A 86 -27.22 39.92 -9.93
CA ALA A 86 -28.02 38.69 -9.85
C ALA A 86 -28.55 38.27 -11.22
N GLU A 87 -28.70 36.96 -11.44
CA GLU A 87 -29.23 36.41 -12.70
C GLU A 87 -30.69 36.79 -12.94
N ASN A 88 -31.45 36.91 -11.86
CA ASN A 88 -32.87 37.26 -11.90
C ASN A 88 -33.14 38.73 -11.54
N TYR A 89 -32.13 39.60 -11.75
CA TYR A 89 -32.30 41.05 -11.71
C TYR A 89 -33.51 41.50 -12.55
N ASN A 90 -34.36 42.33 -11.96
CA ASN A 90 -35.51 42.90 -12.64
C ASN A 90 -35.54 44.43 -12.45
N ALA A 91 -35.14 45.16 -13.47
CA ALA A 91 -35.17 46.63 -13.50
C ALA A 91 -36.59 47.21 -13.34
N ASP A 92 -37.62 46.43 -13.64
CA ASP A 92 -39.03 46.81 -13.58
C ASP A 92 -39.72 46.35 -12.27
N ALA A 93 -38.96 45.94 -11.24
CA ALA A 93 -39.53 45.52 -9.95
C ALA A 93 -40.17 46.72 -9.21
N ASP A 94 -41.49 46.65 -8.99
CA ASP A 94 -42.23 47.63 -8.19
C ASP A 94 -42.01 47.40 -6.68
N ILE A 95 -41.77 46.15 -6.30
CA ILE A 95 -41.44 45.73 -4.93
C ILE A 95 -40.03 45.15 -4.95
N VAL A 96 -39.09 45.88 -4.37
CA VAL A 96 -37.71 45.43 -4.21
C VAL A 96 -37.64 44.44 -3.05
N ASP A 97 -37.32 43.19 -3.37
CA ASP A 97 -37.03 42.15 -2.39
C ASP A 97 -35.74 41.43 -2.78
N ASP A 98 -34.61 41.94 -2.28
CA ASP A 98 -33.29 41.40 -2.60
C ASP A 98 -33.04 40.02 -1.97
N SER A 99 -33.96 39.52 -1.12
CA SER A 99 -33.90 38.12 -0.67
C SER A 99 -34.31 37.13 -1.77
N LEU A 100 -34.93 37.63 -2.85
CA LEU A 100 -35.27 36.86 -4.04
C LEU A 100 -34.08 36.75 -5.03
N CYS A 101 -32.97 37.47 -4.82
CA CYS A 101 -31.85 37.47 -5.75
C CYS A 101 -31.20 36.08 -5.87
N GLU A 102 -31.09 35.60 -7.10
CA GLU A 102 -30.40 34.37 -7.47
C GLU A 102 -29.06 34.73 -8.12
N TYR A 103 -27.95 34.27 -7.52
CA TYR A 103 -26.61 34.49 -8.04
C TYR A 103 -26.06 33.19 -8.62
N LEU A 104 -25.35 33.29 -9.75
CA LEU A 104 -24.60 32.17 -10.30
C LEU A 104 -23.58 31.73 -9.25
N LEU A 105 -23.64 30.46 -8.84
CA LEU A 105 -22.63 29.90 -7.95
C LEU A 105 -21.36 29.68 -8.75
N ILE A 106 -20.39 30.59 -8.64
CA ILE A 106 -19.08 30.43 -9.29
C ILE A 106 -18.34 29.30 -8.58
N VAL A 107 -18.11 28.22 -9.30
CA VAL A 107 -17.20 27.15 -8.89
C VAL A 107 -15.93 27.34 -9.71
N GLU A 108 -14.90 27.90 -9.08
CA GLU A 108 -13.57 27.94 -9.66
C GLU A 108 -12.92 26.55 -9.62
N GLY A 109 -12.29 26.16 -10.73
CA GLY A 109 -11.54 24.92 -10.80
C GLY A 109 -11.04 24.65 -12.22
N CYS A 110 -10.05 23.78 -12.34
CA CYS A 110 -9.56 23.36 -13.64
C CYS A 110 -10.66 22.60 -14.39
N MET A 111 -10.98 23.05 -15.62
CA MET A 111 -12.01 22.41 -16.45
C MET A 111 -11.45 21.32 -17.39
N ASP A 112 -10.12 21.13 -17.44
CA ASP A 112 -9.47 20.07 -18.22
C ASP A 112 -9.52 18.74 -17.48
N ALA A 113 -10.22 17.76 -18.04
CA ALA A 113 -10.35 16.41 -17.48
C ALA A 113 -9.03 15.63 -17.37
N SER A 114 -7.99 16.09 -18.06
CA SER A 114 -6.64 15.50 -18.06
C SER A 114 -5.77 16.03 -16.92
N ALA A 115 -6.22 17.05 -16.19
CA ALA A 115 -5.47 17.67 -15.11
C ALA A 115 -5.70 16.98 -13.76
N CYS A 116 -4.68 17.01 -12.90
CA CYS A 116 -4.70 16.42 -11.57
C CYS A 116 -5.63 17.12 -10.57
N ASN A 117 -5.93 18.39 -10.81
CA ASN A 117 -6.87 19.19 -10.02
C ASN A 117 -8.17 19.49 -10.80
N TYR A 118 -8.53 18.62 -11.75
CA TYR A 118 -9.79 18.71 -12.47
C TYR A 118 -10.99 18.79 -11.52
N ASN A 119 -11.90 19.72 -11.81
CA ASN A 119 -13.15 19.87 -11.09
C ASN A 119 -14.32 19.84 -12.08
N ALA A 120 -15.09 18.75 -12.09
CA ALA A 120 -16.25 18.58 -12.97
C ALA A 120 -17.39 19.56 -12.69
N GLU A 121 -17.43 20.16 -11.50
CA GLU A 121 -18.42 21.15 -11.10
C GLU A 121 -17.98 22.58 -11.43
N ALA A 122 -16.72 22.77 -11.86
CA ALA A 122 -16.20 24.08 -12.21
C ALA A 122 -17.02 24.67 -13.36
N ASN A 123 -17.42 25.93 -13.18
CA ASN A 123 -18.03 26.75 -14.24
C ASN A 123 -17.19 27.99 -14.55
N THR A 124 -16.05 28.15 -13.87
CA THR A 124 -15.05 29.16 -14.11
C THR A 124 -13.67 28.50 -14.10
N ASP A 125 -12.94 28.65 -15.20
CA ASP A 125 -11.64 28.02 -15.39
C ASP A 125 -10.58 28.61 -14.43
N ALA A 126 -9.76 27.73 -13.87
CA ALA A 126 -8.67 28.07 -12.96
C ALA A 126 -7.38 27.32 -13.37
N GLU A 127 -6.25 27.69 -12.77
CA GLU A 127 -4.95 27.08 -13.05
C GLU A 127 -4.99 25.54 -12.92
N CYS A 128 -4.62 24.85 -14.00
CA CYS A 128 -4.55 23.40 -14.08
C CYS A 128 -3.15 22.89 -13.76
N THR A 129 -3.07 21.87 -12.91
CA THR A 129 -1.84 21.15 -12.57
C THR A 129 -1.88 19.80 -13.25
N TYR A 130 -0.82 19.46 -13.99
CA TYR A 130 -0.69 18.17 -14.69
C TYR A 130 0.38 17.31 -14.02
N ALA A 131 0.27 16.00 -14.18
CA ALA A 131 1.30 15.09 -13.75
C ALA A 131 2.58 15.32 -14.57
N GLU A 132 3.73 15.06 -13.96
CA GLU A 132 5.00 15.02 -14.70
C GLU A 132 4.99 13.84 -15.68
N ALA A 133 5.68 13.96 -16.82
CA ALA A 133 5.72 12.90 -17.81
C ALA A 133 6.29 11.60 -17.20
N GLY A 134 5.54 10.51 -17.29
CA GLY A 134 5.89 9.23 -16.65
C GLY A 134 5.46 9.11 -15.18
N PHE A 135 4.65 10.04 -14.67
CA PHE A 135 4.10 9.98 -13.32
C PHE A 135 2.58 10.13 -13.33
N ASP A 136 1.92 9.64 -12.28
CA ASP A 136 0.51 9.93 -12.00
C ASP A 136 0.36 11.24 -11.19
N CYS A 137 -0.89 11.62 -10.93
CA CYS A 137 -1.22 12.82 -10.15
C CYS A 137 -0.87 12.73 -8.65
N ALA A 138 -0.54 11.54 -8.15
CA ALA A 138 -0.02 11.32 -6.81
C ALA A 138 1.52 11.32 -6.76
N GLY A 139 2.18 11.45 -7.92
CA GLY A 139 3.64 11.44 -8.05
C GLY A 139 4.25 10.03 -8.09
N ASN A 140 3.45 9.00 -8.34
CA ASN A 140 3.95 7.64 -8.55
C ASN A 140 4.45 7.47 -9.98
N GLU A 141 5.59 6.82 -10.15
CA GLU A 141 6.10 6.49 -11.49
C GLU A 141 5.14 5.50 -12.16
N ILE A 142 4.78 5.79 -13.42
CA ILE A 142 3.92 4.94 -14.23
C ILE A 142 4.67 4.47 -15.47
N ALA A 143 4.39 3.22 -15.84
CA ALA A 143 4.74 2.67 -17.12
C ALA A 143 3.46 2.35 -17.89
N CYS A 144 3.60 2.17 -19.18
CA CYS A 144 2.49 1.79 -20.04
C CYS A 144 2.84 0.48 -20.75
N ALA A 145 1.86 -0.42 -20.81
CA ALA A 145 1.91 -1.64 -21.60
C ALA A 145 0.97 -1.53 -22.80
N ASP A 146 1.47 -1.88 -23.99
CA ASP A 146 0.63 -2.01 -25.18
C ASP A 146 -0.40 -3.13 -24.96
N THR A 147 -1.66 -2.90 -25.36
CA THR A 147 -2.79 -3.81 -25.18
C THR A 147 -3.30 -4.39 -26.49
N ASP A 148 -2.54 -4.23 -27.57
CA ASP A 148 -2.88 -4.78 -28.89
C ASP A 148 -3.03 -6.31 -28.87
N ASN A 149 -2.36 -7.02 -27.94
CA ASN A 149 -2.49 -8.47 -27.76
C ASN A 149 -2.29 -9.27 -29.07
N GLY A 150 -1.44 -8.75 -29.96
CA GLY A 150 -1.17 -9.31 -31.28
C GLY A 150 -2.12 -8.87 -32.40
N ALA A 151 -3.09 -7.99 -32.12
CA ALA A 151 -3.80 -7.23 -33.14
C ALA A 151 -2.82 -6.32 -33.89
N THR A 152 -3.12 -6.08 -35.16
CA THR A 152 -2.26 -5.30 -36.06
C THR A 152 -3.13 -4.45 -36.95
N ASP A 153 -2.57 -3.38 -37.49
CA ASP A 153 -3.21 -2.60 -38.53
C ASP A 153 -3.42 -3.42 -39.84
N PRO A 154 -4.10 -2.86 -40.87
CA PRO A 154 -4.33 -3.52 -42.17
C PRO A 154 -3.07 -3.93 -42.94
N TYR A 155 -1.90 -3.45 -42.55
CA TYR A 155 -0.61 -3.76 -43.15
C TYR A 155 0.18 -4.81 -42.34
N GLY A 156 -0.34 -5.23 -41.18
CA GLY A 156 0.29 -6.20 -40.29
C GLY A 156 1.23 -5.57 -39.27
N ASP A 157 1.13 -4.26 -39.05
CA ASP A 157 1.97 -3.51 -38.12
C ASP A 157 1.24 -3.30 -36.78
N GLY A 158 1.77 -3.87 -35.69
CA GLY A 158 1.26 -3.68 -34.31
C GLY A 158 1.94 -2.51 -33.57
N CYS A 159 1.69 -2.37 -32.26
CA CYS A 159 2.19 -1.22 -31.48
C CYS A 159 3.73 -1.09 -31.50
N ALA A 160 4.45 -2.21 -31.60
CA ALA A 160 5.90 -2.21 -31.76
C ALA A 160 6.40 -1.43 -33.01
N ALA A 161 5.64 -1.43 -34.10
CA ALA A 161 5.96 -0.65 -35.29
C ALA A 161 5.69 0.85 -35.06
N TYR A 162 4.59 1.18 -34.39
CA TYR A 162 4.19 2.55 -34.07
C TYR A 162 5.19 3.25 -33.14
N ASN A 163 5.90 2.52 -32.28
CA ASN A 163 7.01 3.06 -31.49
C ASN A 163 8.11 3.70 -32.35
N ASN A 164 8.32 3.22 -33.58
CA ASN A 164 9.30 3.78 -34.52
C ASN A 164 8.70 4.89 -35.40
N PHE A 165 7.37 4.93 -35.54
CA PHE A 165 6.65 5.89 -36.38
C PHE A 165 5.46 6.51 -35.64
N PRO A 166 5.69 7.37 -34.62
CA PRO A 166 4.60 7.96 -33.83
C PRO A 166 3.58 8.78 -34.65
N GLY A 167 3.96 9.23 -35.85
CA GLY A 167 3.05 9.92 -36.77
C GLY A 167 1.96 9.03 -37.37
N TRP A 168 2.00 7.71 -37.17
CA TRP A 168 0.97 6.78 -37.64
C TRP A 168 -0.22 6.68 -36.69
N CYS A 169 -0.09 7.14 -35.46
CA CYS A 169 -1.18 7.15 -34.48
C CYS A 169 -2.47 7.74 -35.07
N GLY A 170 -3.57 6.97 -34.99
CA GLY A 170 -4.90 7.35 -35.47
C GLY A 170 -5.17 7.13 -36.97
N ASN A 171 -4.17 6.76 -37.78
CA ASN A 171 -4.32 6.75 -39.25
C ASN A 171 -4.70 5.41 -39.86
N TYR A 172 -4.10 4.32 -39.39
CA TYR A 172 -4.26 2.98 -39.98
C TYR A 172 -5.10 2.05 -39.10
N ASN A 173 -5.92 2.59 -38.21
CA ASN A 173 -6.80 1.79 -37.36
C ASN A 173 -7.78 0.95 -38.20
N ASP A 174 -8.16 -0.21 -37.67
CA ASP A 174 -9.18 -1.08 -38.25
C ASP A 174 -10.14 -1.63 -37.18
N ASP A 175 -10.77 -2.78 -37.44
CA ASP A 175 -11.86 -3.32 -36.63
C ASP A 175 -11.39 -3.80 -35.24
N ASP A 176 -10.16 -4.29 -35.11
CA ASP A 176 -9.61 -4.83 -33.85
C ASP A 176 -8.26 -4.22 -33.46
N PHE A 177 -7.72 -3.28 -34.23
CA PHE A 177 -6.56 -2.48 -33.87
C PHE A 177 -6.86 -0.97 -33.91
N ILE A 178 -6.95 -0.35 -32.73
CA ILE A 178 -7.10 1.10 -32.58
C ILE A 178 -5.87 1.63 -31.84
N SER A 179 -4.94 2.25 -32.57
CA SER A 179 -3.64 2.61 -32.01
C SER A 179 -3.74 3.58 -30.82
N GLU A 180 -4.70 4.50 -30.86
CA GLU A 180 -4.93 5.50 -29.80
C GLU A 180 -5.58 4.91 -28.53
N GLU A 181 -6.09 3.68 -28.60
CA GLU A 181 -6.61 2.95 -27.44
C GLU A 181 -5.65 1.86 -26.98
N MET A 182 -4.88 1.26 -27.90
CA MET A 182 -4.09 0.06 -27.62
C MET A 182 -2.59 0.32 -27.48
N CYS A 183 -2.05 1.38 -28.08
CA CYS A 183 -0.62 1.63 -28.12
C CYS A 183 -0.20 2.80 -27.22
N CYS A 184 0.77 2.54 -26.35
CA CYS A 184 1.30 3.52 -25.41
C CYS A 184 1.85 4.77 -26.10
N VAL A 185 2.57 4.59 -27.21
CA VAL A 185 3.14 5.71 -27.98
C VAL A 185 2.09 6.65 -28.56
N CYS A 186 0.84 6.19 -28.67
CA CYS A 186 -0.29 6.95 -29.19
C CYS A 186 -1.21 7.49 -28.08
N GLY A 187 -0.84 7.35 -26.82
CA GLY A 187 -1.66 7.76 -25.67
C GLY A 187 -2.72 6.74 -25.25
N GLY A 188 -2.72 5.54 -25.85
CA GLY A 188 -3.52 4.40 -25.42
C GLY A 188 -2.73 3.46 -24.50
N GLY A 189 -3.07 2.17 -24.53
CA GLY A 189 -2.46 1.14 -23.71
C GLY A 189 -2.95 1.16 -22.26
N ASP A 190 -2.47 0.21 -21.46
CA ASP A 190 -2.77 0.13 -20.04
C ASP A 190 -1.64 0.75 -19.22
N SER A 191 -1.96 1.83 -18.50
CA SER A 191 -1.04 2.45 -17.55
C SER A 191 -1.06 1.71 -16.21
N TYR A 192 0.11 1.46 -15.64
CA TYR A 192 0.26 0.82 -14.33
C TYR A 192 1.38 1.49 -13.52
N ILE A 193 1.30 1.39 -12.20
CA ILE A 193 2.30 1.93 -11.28
C ILE A 193 3.54 1.05 -11.28
N VAL A 194 4.71 1.65 -11.46
CA VAL A 194 6.00 0.96 -11.34
C VAL A 194 6.31 0.74 -9.87
N VAL A 195 6.50 -0.51 -9.49
CA VAL A 195 6.91 -0.89 -8.13
C VAL A 195 8.25 -1.60 -8.23
N TYR A 196 9.29 -0.93 -7.73
CA TYR A 196 10.64 -1.47 -7.68
C TYR A 196 10.81 -2.47 -6.52
N GLY A 197 11.58 -3.52 -6.79
CA GLY A 197 12.01 -4.49 -5.80
C GLY A 197 12.39 -5.82 -6.45
N CYS A 198 12.87 -6.77 -5.66
CA CYS A 198 13.23 -8.07 -6.20
C CYS A 198 12.01 -8.83 -6.72
N THR A 199 12.04 -9.24 -7.99
CA THR A 199 10.95 -9.98 -8.67
C THR A 199 11.18 -11.50 -8.72
N ASP A 200 12.34 -11.97 -8.24
CA ASP A 200 12.70 -13.38 -8.19
C ASP A 200 12.17 -14.05 -6.90
N GLU A 201 11.20 -14.96 -7.04
CA GLU A 201 10.59 -15.71 -5.93
C GLU A 201 11.59 -16.53 -5.10
N SER A 202 12.80 -16.79 -5.61
CA SER A 202 13.84 -17.52 -4.90
C SER A 202 14.75 -16.65 -4.02
N ALA A 203 14.65 -15.33 -4.14
CA ALA A 203 15.40 -14.39 -3.33
C ALA A 203 14.80 -14.22 -1.92
N GLU A 204 15.64 -13.94 -0.93
CA GLU A 204 15.23 -13.70 0.46
C GLU A 204 14.40 -12.41 0.61
N ASN A 205 14.67 -11.42 -0.24
CA ASN A 205 13.97 -10.13 -0.26
C ASN A 205 12.96 -10.01 -1.41
N TYR A 206 12.44 -11.14 -1.92
CA TYR A 206 11.37 -11.15 -2.92
C TYR A 206 10.19 -10.27 -2.49
N ASN A 207 9.76 -9.37 -3.39
CA ASN A 207 8.61 -8.51 -3.20
C ASN A 207 7.52 -8.85 -4.22
N VAL A 208 6.42 -9.44 -3.75
CA VAL A 208 5.28 -9.84 -4.59
C VAL A 208 4.58 -8.67 -5.29
N ASP A 209 4.68 -7.46 -4.73
CA ASP A 209 4.09 -6.27 -5.32
C ASP A 209 5.03 -5.62 -6.35
N ALA A 210 6.31 -6.02 -6.40
CA ALA A 210 7.26 -5.50 -7.37
C ALA A 210 6.96 -6.04 -8.78
N ASN A 211 6.92 -5.12 -9.74
CA ASN A 211 6.76 -5.45 -11.16
C ASN A 211 7.99 -5.07 -12.00
N THR A 212 8.98 -4.44 -11.36
CA THR A 212 10.22 -4.01 -11.99
C THR A 212 11.37 -4.36 -11.06
N ASP A 213 12.26 -5.22 -11.53
CA ASP A 213 13.46 -5.61 -10.78
C ASP A 213 14.40 -4.41 -10.61
N ASP A 214 14.79 -4.12 -9.38
CA ASP A 214 15.76 -3.07 -9.05
C ASP A 214 17.22 -3.58 -9.07
N GLY A 215 17.42 -4.87 -9.32
CA GLY A 215 18.73 -5.51 -9.36
C GLY A 215 19.35 -5.71 -7.98
N LEU A 216 18.56 -5.58 -6.90
CA LEU A 216 19.00 -5.72 -5.52
C LEU A 216 18.48 -7.01 -4.85
N CYS A 217 18.13 -8.04 -5.64
CA CYS A 217 17.78 -9.35 -5.09
C CYS A 217 18.89 -9.92 -4.19
N GLU A 218 18.51 -10.32 -2.98
CA GLU A 218 19.38 -10.93 -1.98
C GLU A 218 19.14 -12.44 -1.99
N TYR A 219 20.21 -13.22 -2.14
CA TYR A 219 20.12 -14.68 -2.14
C TYR A 219 20.81 -15.25 -0.91
N ALA A 220 20.22 -16.32 -0.36
CA ALA A 220 20.83 -17.08 0.72
C ALA A 220 22.20 -17.59 0.28
N LEU A 221 23.24 -17.31 1.07
CA LEU A 221 24.56 -17.85 0.83
C LEU A 221 24.54 -19.36 1.00
N VAL A 222 25.19 -20.08 0.09
CA VAL A 222 25.36 -21.53 0.25
C VAL A 222 26.24 -21.79 1.47
N GLN A 223 25.70 -22.46 2.48
CA GLN A 223 26.41 -22.72 3.74
C GLN A 223 27.02 -24.12 3.76
N GLY A 224 28.30 -24.22 4.16
CA GLY A 224 29.03 -25.49 4.23
C GLY A 224 30.43 -25.29 4.79
N CYS A 225 31.22 -26.36 4.90
CA CYS A 225 32.60 -26.24 5.36
C CYS A 225 33.47 -25.61 4.25
N MET A 226 34.10 -24.47 4.55
CA MET A 226 34.96 -23.77 3.58
C MET A 226 36.45 -24.12 3.71
N ASP A 227 36.85 -24.91 4.71
CA ASP A 227 38.24 -25.32 4.92
C ASP A 227 38.60 -26.48 3.98
N ALA A 228 39.49 -26.23 3.01
CA ALA A 228 39.94 -27.21 2.03
C ALA A 228 40.71 -28.41 2.63
N SER A 229 41.10 -28.33 3.91
CA SER A 229 41.73 -29.44 4.64
C SER A 229 40.73 -30.32 5.42
N ALA A 230 39.46 -29.90 5.48
CA ALA A 230 38.40 -30.68 6.11
C ALA A 230 37.90 -31.82 5.20
N CYS A 231 37.44 -32.89 5.82
CA CYS A 231 36.92 -34.08 5.13
C CYS A 231 35.55 -33.86 4.49
N ASN A 232 34.80 -32.85 4.93
CA ASN A 232 33.53 -32.44 4.36
C ASN A 232 33.59 -31.06 3.70
N TYR A 233 34.76 -30.68 3.17
CA TYR A 233 34.93 -29.46 2.40
C TYR A 233 33.89 -29.37 1.26
N ASP A 234 33.16 -28.26 1.21
CA ASP A 234 32.20 -27.95 0.16
C ASP A 234 32.71 -26.78 -0.68
N ALA A 235 33.08 -27.07 -1.92
CA ALA A 235 33.57 -26.07 -2.86
C ALA A 235 32.49 -25.08 -3.33
N GLN A 236 31.21 -25.37 -3.08
CA GLN A 236 30.08 -24.49 -3.38
C GLN A 236 29.71 -23.59 -2.20
N ALA A 237 30.27 -23.83 -1.00
CA ALA A 237 29.97 -23.01 0.16
C ALA A 237 30.54 -21.59 0.00
N GLU A 238 29.68 -20.60 0.21
CA GLU A 238 29.97 -19.17 0.23
C GLU A 238 30.12 -18.65 1.67
N GLN A 239 29.64 -19.41 2.65
CA GLN A 239 29.76 -19.08 4.07
C GLN A 239 30.02 -20.34 4.93
N ASP A 240 31.01 -20.24 5.82
CA ASP A 240 31.34 -21.30 6.78
C ASP A 240 30.30 -21.35 7.89
N ASN A 241 29.67 -22.51 8.06
CA ASN A 241 28.68 -22.76 9.10
C ASN A 241 29.25 -23.51 10.31
N GLY A 242 30.57 -23.70 10.39
CA GLY A 242 31.24 -24.40 11.48
C GLY A 242 31.03 -25.92 11.47
N SER A 243 30.58 -26.48 10.34
CA SER A 243 30.35 -27.93 10.19
C SER A 243 31.62 -28.72 9.84
N CYS A 244 32.78 -28.09 9.69
CA CYS A 244 34.02 -28.75 9.27
C CYS A 244 34.40 -29.93 10.18
N THR A 245 34.61 -31.09 9.57
CA THR A 245 35.11 -32.30 10.21
C THR A 245 36.49 -32.63 9.67
N PHE A 246 37.41 -32.99 10.56
CA PHE A 246 38.80 -33.29 10.20
C PHE A 246 39.14 -34.73 10.56
N ALA A 247 40.07 -35.32 9.80
CA ALA A 247 40.61 -36.62 10.12
C ALA A 247 41.37 -36.57 11.46
N PRO A 248 41.35 -37.65 12.26
CA PRO A 248 42.22 -37.78 13.43
C PRO A 248 43.69 -37.66 13.07
N GLU A 249 44.54 -37.27 14.03
CA GLU A 249 45.98 -37.13 13.79
C GLU A 249 46.59 -38.45 13.26
N GLY A 250 47.31 -38.35 12.15
CA GLY A 250 47.92 -39.51 11.47
C GLY A 250 47.05 -40.19 10.41
N PHE A 251 45.79 -39.76 10.24
CA PHE A 251 44.84 -40.32 9.28
C PHE A 251 44.47 -39.35 8.16
N ASP A 252 44.09 -39.90 7.01
CA ASP A 252 43.34 -39.18 5.97
C ASP A 252 41.82 -39.27 6.21
N CYS A 253 41.04 -38.60 5.35
CA CYS A 253 39.59 -38.53 5.47
C CYS A 253 38.84 -39.84 5.17
N ASP A 254 39.51 -40.80 4.54
CA ASP A 254 38.99 -42.14 4.31
C ASP A 254 39.36 -43.10 5.46
N GLY A 255 40.07 -42.61 6.48
CA GLY A 255 40.52 -43.37 7.63
C GLY A 255 41.79 -44.20 7.36
N ASN A 256 42.53 -43.91 6.28
CA ASN A 256 43.81 -44.56 6.03
C ASN A 256 44.94 -43.85 6.76
N CYS A 257 46.00 -44.60 7.06
CA CYS A 257 47.21 -44.03 7.63
C CYS A 257 47.96 -43.16 6.62
N LEU A 258 48.27 -41.93 7.00
CA LEU A 258 49.15 -41.04 6.21
C LEU A 258 50.58 -41.58 6.16
N SER A 259 50.98 -42.35 7.17
CA SER A 259 52.27 -43.02 7.26
C SER A 259 52.17 -44.25 8.17
N GLY A 260 52.89 -45.32 7.84
CA GLY A 260 52.84 -46.60 8.55
C GLY A 260 51.64 -47.45 8.16
N ASP A 261 51.43 -48.52 8.91
CA ASP A 261 50.36 -49.49 8.70
C ASP A 261 49.28 -49.32 9.77
N ALA A 262 48.01 -49.52 9.38
CA ALA A 262 46.90 -49.51 10.33
C ALA A 262 46.95 -50.79 11.18
N VAL A 263 46.99 -50.60 12.50
CA VAL A 263 46.85 -51.68 13.48
C VAL A 263 45.71 -51.36 14.45
N THR A 264 45.01 -52.39 14.89
CA THR A 264 43.92 -52.27 15.86
C THR A 264 44.40 -52.73 17.22
N ILE A 265 44.34 -51.84 18.20
CA ILE A 265 44.54 -52.16 19.62
C ILE A 265 43.18 -52.57 20.18
N ASN A 266 43.03 -53.85 20.48
CA ASN A 266 41.87 -54.40 21.17
C ASN A 266 42.21 -54.49 22.66
N MET A 267 41.32 -53.99 23.51
CA MET A 267 41.49 -54.02 24.95
C MET A 267 40.23 -54.56 25.60
N PHE A 268 40.40 -55.36 26.64
CA PHE A 268 39.30 -55.99 27.38
C PHE A 268 39.56 -55.86 28.88
N ASP A 269 38.54 -55.46 29.61
CA ASP A 269 38.46 -55.48 31.07
C ASP A 269 37.27 -56.37 31.44
N SER A 270 37.53 -57.41 32.22
CA SER A 270 36.53 -58.43 32.55
C SER A 270 35.34 -57.89 33.36
N TYR A 271 35.52 -56.78 34.09
CA TYR A 271 34.49 -56.21 34.96
C TYR A 271 34.07 -54.80 34.54
N GLY A 272 34.88 -54.12 33.73
CA GLY A 272 34.56 -52.80 33.15
C GLY A 272 34.41 -51.72 34.20
N ASP A 273 35.01 -51.90 35.38
CA ASP A 273 35.10 -50.92 36.46
C ASP A 273 36.40 -50.09 36.39
N GLY A 274 37.19 -50.29 35.33
CA GLY A 274 38.23 -49.38 34.87
C GLY A 274 38.86 -49.89 33.58
N GLY A 275 40.16 -50.14 33.60
CA GLY A 275 40.88 -50.72 32.46
C GLY A 275 42.37 -50.37 32.40
N GLY A 276 42.83 -49.98 31.22
CA GLY A 276 44.24 -49.73 30.98
C GLY A 276 44.50 -48.91 29.73
N SER A 277 45.75 -48.50 29.57
CA SER A 277 46.26 -47.77 28.42
C SER A 277 47.37 -48.58 27.76
N VAL A 278 47.26 -48.80 26.44
CA VAL A 278 48.31 -49.35 25.61
C VAL A 278 48.87 -48.23 24.74
N THR A 279 50.19 -48.03 24.79
CA THR A 279 50.92 -47.09 23.94
C THR A 279 51.78 -47.85 22.95
N VAL A 280 51.59 -47.60 21.65
CA VAL A 280 52.39 -48.18 20.57
C VAL A 280 52.56 -47.16 19.45
N GLY A 281 53.77 -47.06 18.89
CA GLY A 281 54.05 -46.08 17.82
C GLY A 281 53.88 -44.61 18.26
N GLY A 282 53.92 -44.34 19.57
CA GLY A 282 53.68 -43.00 20.13
C GLY A 282 52.22 -42.62 20.32
N VAL A 283 51.27 -43.51 19.98
CA VAL A 283 49.83 -43.30 20.19
C VAL A 283 49.37 -44.13 21.38
N THR A 284 48.60 -43.52 22.29
CA THR A 284 48.02 -44.19 23.46
C THR A 284 46.53 -44.44 23.25
N ALA A 285 46.12 -45.70 23.29
CA ALA A 285 44.72 -46.08 23.37
C ALA A 285 44.38 -46.46 24.82
N THR A 286 43.26 -45.96 25.34
CA THR A 286 42.79 -46.23 26.70
C THR A 286 41.42 -46.89 26.66
N ASN A 287 41.25 -47.92 27.48
CA ASN A 287 39.96 -48.53 27.78
C ASN A 287 39.57 -48.21 29.21
N SER A 288 38.35 -47.71 29.42
CA SER A 288 37.78 -47.41 30.73
C SER A 288 36.43 -48.10 30.96
N GLY A 289 36.13 -49.14 30.18
CA GLY A 289 34.94 -49.97 30.29
C GLY A 289 35.27 -51.41 29.90
N SER A 290 34.28 -52.26 29.62
CA SER A 290 34.55 -53.70 29.44
C SER A 290 35.39 -54.06 28.20
N SER A 291 35.35 -53.25 27.14
CA SER A 291 36.19 -53.46 25.95
C SER A 291 36.28 -52.22 25.07
N SER A 292 37.41 -52.04 24.40
CA SER A 292 37.60 -51.02 23.36
C SER A 292 38.42 -51.56 22.19
N ALA A 293 38.26 -50.93 21.02
CA ALA A 293 39.06 -51.19 19.85
C ALA A 293 39.44 -49.85 19.21
N THR A 294 40.74 -49.57 19.13
CA THR A 294 41.26 -48.31 18.59
C THR A 294 42.23 -48.59 17.45
N VAL A 295 41.98 -48.01 16.29
CA VAL A 295 42.90 -48.08 15.15
C VAL A 295 43.96 -47.00 15.31
N VAL A 296 45.23 -47.36 15.12
CA VAL A 296 46.37 -46.44 15.16
C VAL A 296 47.32 -46.74 14.00
N CYS A 297 48.11 -45.75 13.61
CA CYS A 297 49.08 -45.86 12.53
C CYS A 297 50.47 -46.13 13.09
N VAL A 298 51.07 -47.26 12.73
CA VAL A 298 52.35 -47.72 13.27
C VAL A 298 53.21 -48.25 12.12
N ASP A 299 54.47 -47.80 12.03
CA ASP A 299 55.42 -48.34 11.05
C ASP A 299 55.84 -49.76 11.44
N LEU A 300 55.27 -50.79 10.81
CA LEU A 300 55.58 -52.18 11.11
C LEU A 300 56.92 -52.65 10.54
N SER A 301 57.61 -51.82 9.74
CA SER A 301 58.98 -52.11 9.30
C SER A 301 60.01 -51.83 10.40
N ALA A 302 59.62 -51.05 11.42
CA ALA A 302 60.40 -50.76 12.60
C ALA A 302 60.00 -51.66 13.79
N CYS A 303 60.91 -51.79 14.76
CA CYS A 303 60.60 -52.44 16.03
C CYS A 303 59.88 -51.45 16.94
N ASN A 304 58.61 -51.70 17.21
CA ASN A 304 57.78 -50.83 18.05
C ASN A 304 57.72 -51.38 19.48
N ALA A 305 58.10 -50.55 20.44
CA ALA A 305 57.83 -50.84 21.85
C ALA A 305 56.32 -50.73 22.10
N VAL A 306 55.80 -51.65 22.93
CA VAL A 306 54.43 -51.62 23.40
C VAL A 306 54.48 -51.44 24.90
N ASP A 307 54.00 -50.31 25.37
CA ASP A 307 53.93 -49.97 26.78
C ASP A 307 52.49 -50.12 27.27
N TYR A 308 52.31 -50.71 28.44
CA TYR A 308 50.99 -50.87 29.07
C TYR A 308 51.00 -50.28 30.47
N GLU A 309 49.99 -49.48 30.77
CA GLU A 309 49.73 -48.94 32.09
C GLU A 309 48.29 -49.23 32.51
N ALA A 310 48.11 -49.80 33.71
CA ALA A 310 46.78 -49.98 34.27
C ALA A 310 46.24 -48.62 34.75
N THR A 311 44.96 -48.36 34.49
CA THR A 311 44.32 -47.11 34.94
C THR A 311 43.71 -47.22 36.33
N ASP A 312 43.74 -48.42 36.93
CA ASP A 312 43.22 -48.73 38.26
C ASP A 312 44.09 -49.79 38.98
N ALA A 313 43.61 -50.28 40.13
CA ALA A 313 44.32 -51.24 40.96
C ALA A 313 44.23 -52.71 40.50
N TRP A 314 43.43 -53.03 39.49
CA TRP A 314 43.04 -54.40 39.09
C TRP A 314 43.61 -54.80 37.72
N SER A 315 44.89 -54.49 37.50
CA SER A 315 45.57 -54.74 36.22
C SER A 315 45.57 -56.19 35.70
N TYR A 316 45.28 -57.17 36.56
CA TYR A 316 45.21 -58.59 36.20
C TYR A 316 43.92 -59.00 35.50
N GLU A 317 42.91 -58.12 35.48
CA GLU A 317 41.61 -58.34 34.83
C GLU A 317 41.60 -57.83 33.39
N ASN A 318 42.67 -57.13 33.02
CA ASN A 318 42.87 -56.51 31.73
C ASN A 318 43.65 -57.43 30.79
N SER A 319 43.21 -57.49 29.54
CA SER A 319 43.94 -58.12 28.45
C SER A 319 43.91 -57.22 27.21
N TRP A 320 44.91 -57.37 26.36
CA TRP A 320 44.97 -56.59 25.12
C TRP A 320 45.63 -57.39 24.01
N SER A 321 45.26 -57.07 22.77
CA SER A 321 45.92 -57.56 21.56
C SER A 321 46.05 -56.44 20.54
N ILE A 322 47.10 -56.51 19.74
CA ILE A 322 47.32 -55.63 18.59
C ILE A 322 47.24 -56.51 17.35
N THR A 323 46.32 -56.18 16.44
CA THR A 323 46.14 -56.90 15.18
C THR A 323 46.45 -56.00 13.99
N ASP A 324 47.00 -56.54 12.92
CA ASP A 324 47.09 -55.81 11.65
C ASP A 324 45.71 -55.63 10.99
N ALA A 325 45.68 -54.88 9.88
CA ALA A 325 44.46 -54.64 9.10
C ALA A 325 43.80 -55.92 8.54
N SER A 326 44.51 -57.05 8.46
CA SER A 326 43.95 -58.34 8.04
C SER A 326 43.37 -59.16 9.22
N GLY A 327 43.52 -58.66 10.45
CA GLY A 327 43.10 -59.32 11.68
C GLY A 327 44.13 -60.30 12.25
N ILE A 328 45.37 -60.30 11.74
CA ILE A 328 46.44 -61.15 12.30
C ILE A 328 46.98 -60.48 13.56
N GLU A 329 47.08 -61.24 14.64
CA GLU A 329 47.66 -60.78 15.90
C GLU A 329 49.18 -60.59 15.76
N LEU A 330 49.64 -59.37 16.05
CA LEU A 330 51.04 -58.96 16.04
C LEU A 330 51.66 -59.02 17.44
N ALA A 331 50.87 -58.70 18.46
CA ALA A 331 51.27 -58.77 19.87
C ALA A 331 50.03 -58.93 20.76
N SER A 332 50.17 -59.59 21.90
CA SER A 332 49.11 -59.64 22.91
C SER A 332 49.65 -59.87 24.30
N VAL A 333 48.85 -59.47 25.29
CA VAL A 333 48.95 -59.93 26.67
C VAL A 333 47.60 -60.52 27.02
N GLN A 334 47.62 -61.82 27.26
CA GLN A 334 46.47 -62.57 27.74
C GLN A 334 46.43 -62.49 29.27
N MET A 335 45.21 -62.56 29.82
CA MET A 335 44.99 -62.65 31.25
C MET A 335 45.84 -63.78 31.85
N GLN A 336 46.69 -63.45 32.84
CA GLN A 336 47.43 -64.47 33.57
C GLN A 336 46.43 -65.19 34.46
N MET A 337 45.94 -66.36 34.03
CA MET A 337 45.15 -67.23 34.89
C MET A 337 46.01 -67.61 36.09
N VAL A 338 45.75 -66.98 37.25
CA VAL A 338 46.27 -67.46 38.51
C VAL A 338 45.58 -68.80 38.76
N ASN A 339 46.28 -69.89 38.42
CA ASN A 339 45.91 -71.21 38.90
C ASN A 339 45.86 -71.11 40.44
N LEU A 340 44.66 -71.17 41.01
CA LEU A 340 44.49 -71.58 42.39
C LEU A 340 44.96 -73.04 42.48
N GLU A 341 46.26 -73.26 42.60
CA GLU A 341 46.76 -74.48 43.21
C GLU A 341 46.43 -74.40 44.69
N THR A 342 45.40 -75.14 45.07
CA THR A 342 45.08 -75.46 46.46
C THR A 342 46.28 -76.13 47.13
N VAL A 343 46.78 -75.53 48.23
CA VAL A 343 47.28 -76.24 49.41
C VAL A 343 46.88 -75.47 50.67
#